data_AF-R7I7S0-F1
#
_entry.id   AF-R7I7S0-F1
#
_cell.length_a   1.000
_cell.length_b   1.000
_cell.length_c   1.000
_cell.angle_alpha   90.00
_cell.angle_beta   90.00
_cell.angle_gamma   90.00
#
_symmetry.space_group_name_H-M   'P 1'
#
loop_
_entity.id
_entity.type
_entity.pdbx_description
1 polymer ?
#
loop_
_entity_poly.entity_id
_entity_poly.type
_entity_poly.pdbx_seq_one_letter_code
_entity_poly.pdbx_strand_id
1 'polypeptide(L)'
;MADVKIKTNTAQLKKGTTQILADLNVIREQLNLLRSQGAKLCGYWRGEGHDEFQKKFNNDCKEIQEFITEVGKYHKDIQAVIKNYEKREKEIVELAMERNAK
;
A
#
# COMPACT_ATOMS: atom_id res chain seq x y z
N MET A 1 28.37 0.28 28.70
CA MET A 1 27.56 1.00 27.69
C MET A 1 26.32 0.17 27.42
N ALA A 2 25.13 0.67 27.76
CA ALA A 2 23.89 -0.08 27.54
C ALA A 2 23.52 -0.02 26.05
N ASP A 3 23.53 -1.19 25.40
CA ASP A 3 23.09 -1.36 24.01
C ASP A 3 21.56 -1.22 23.98
N VAL A 4 21.06 -0.02 23.71
CA VAL A 4 19.63 0.26 23.59
C VAL A 4 19.15 -0.24 22.21
N LYS A 5 18.84 -1.54 22.11
CA LYS A 5 18.19 -2.12 20.94
C LYS A 5 16.68 -1.89 20.98
N ILE A 6 16.21 -0.77 20.42
CA ILE A 6 14.79 -0.58 20.14
C ILE A 6 14.44 -1.38 18.87
N LYS A 7 13.74 -2.50 19.06
CA LYS A 7 13.42 -3.54 18.07
C LYS A 7 12.35 -3.15 17.03
N THR A 8 12.10 -1.88 16.73
CA THR A 8 11.29 -1.56 15.55
C THR A 8 12.20 -1.72 14.34
N ASN A 9 12.16 -2.88 13.68
CA ASN A 9 12.96 -3.13 12.49
C ASN A 9 12.40 -2.33 11.32
N THR A 10 12.75 -1.04 11.26
CA THR A 10 12.37 -0.11 10.19
C THR A 10 12.76 -0.67 8.82
N ALA A 11 13.81 -1.49 8.71
CA ALA A 11 14.17 -2.17 7.47
C ALA A 11 13.15 -3.25 7.05
N GLN A 12 12.61 -4.03 7.99
CA GLN A 12 11.51 -4.97 7.72
C GLN A 12 10.23 -4.23 7.33
N LEU A 13 9.89 -3.14 8.03
CA LEU A 13 8.73 -2.31 7.68
C LEU A 13 8.88 -1.71 6.27
N LYS A 14 10.06 -1.15 5.94
CA LYS A 14 10.36 -0.65 4.59
C LYS A 14 10.17 -1.75 3.54
N LYS A 15 10.78 -2.93 3.76
CA LYS A 15 10.68 -4.05 2.82
C LYS A 15 9.24 -4.49 2.58
N GLY A 16 8.46 -4.72 3.64
CA GLY A 16 7.06 -5.12 3.51
C GLY A 16 6.21 -4.05 2.82
N THR A 17 6.46 -2.78 3.14
CA THR A 17 5.74 -1.63 2.58
C THR A 17 6.06 -1.41 1.10
N THR A 18 7.28 -1.70 0.66
CA THR A 18 7.66 -1.75 -0.76
C THR A 18 6.99 -2.91 -1.50
N GLN A 19 6.95 -4.11 -0.88
CA GLN A 19 6.29 -5.27 -1.47
C GLN A 19 4.79 -5.00 -1.69
N ILE A 20 4.11 -4.44 -0.69
CA ILE A 20 2.68 -4.07 -0.79
C ILE A 20 2.45 -3.12 -1.98
N LEU A 21 3.31 -2.13 -2.21
CA LEU A 21 3.18 -1.25 -3.38
C LEU A 21 3.34 -2.00 -4.70
N ALA A 22 4.31 -2.91 -4.77
CA ALA A 22 4.53 -3.71 -5.97
C ALA A 22 3.27 -4.56 -6.27
N ASP A 23 2.73 -5.23 -5.26
CA ASP A 23 1.54 -6.05 -5.39
C ASP A 23 0.31 -5.21 -5.79
N LEU A 24 0.12 -4.03 -5.19
CA LEU A 24 -0.96 -3.10 -5.56
C LEU A 24 -0.86 -2.61 -7.00
N ASN A 25 0.36 -2.42 -7.52
CA ASN A 25 0.56 -2.03 -8.91
C ASN A 25 0.18 -3.16 -9.86
N VAL A 26 0.57 -4.40 -9.54
CA VAL A 26 0.17 -5.59 -10.31
C VAL A 26 -1.36 -5.73 -10.33
N ILE A 27 -2.02 -5.59 -9.17
CA ILE A 27 -3.49 -5.66 -9.10
C ILE A 27 -4.13 -4.55 -9.94
N ARG A 28 -3.56 -3.33 -9.93
CA ARG A 28 -4.06 -2.20 -10.74
C ARG A 28 -3.94 -2.49 -12.24
N GLU A 29 -2.82 -3.05 -12.68
CA GLU A 29 -2.62 -3.45 -14.09
C GLU A 29 -3.61 -4.54 -14.51
N GLN A 30 -3.80 -5.56 -13.66
CA GLN A 30 -4.76 -6.63 -13.90
C GLN A 30 -6.20 -6.10 -13.94
N LEU A 31 -6.57 -5.16 -13.06
CA LEU A 31 -7.88 -4.51 -13.07
C LEU A 31 -8.12 -3.73 -14.37
N ASN A 32 -7.11 -3.03 -14.88
CA ASN A 32 -7.21 -2.31 -16.15
C ASN A 32 -7.39 -3.27 -17.34
N LEU A 33 -6.64 -4.38 -17.33
CA LEU A 33 -6.80 -5.44 -18.31
C LEU A 33 -8.21 -6.05 -18.25
N LEU A 34 -8.69 -6.36 -17.04
CA LEU A 34 -10.02 -6.91 -16.80
C LEU A 34 -11.10 -5.97 -17.37
N ARG A 35 -11.01 -4.66 -17.09
CA ARG A 35 -11.94 -3.65 -17.64
C ARG A 35 -11.93 -3.64 -19.16
N SER A 36 -10.75 -3.70 -19.80
CA SER A 36 -10.64 -3.74 -21.25
C SER A 36 -11.29 -4.99 -21.84
N GLN A 37 -11.06 -6.15 -21.23
CA GLN A 37 -11.67 -7.41 -21.66
C GLN A 37 -13.17 -7.43 -21.42
N GLY A 38 -13.64 -6.94 -20.27
CA GLY A 38 -15.05 -6.81 -19.94
C GLY A 38 -15.80 -5.91 -20.92
N ALA A 39 -15.21 -4.78 -21.32
CA ALA A 39 -15.79 -3.90 -22.33
C ALA A 39 -15.93 -4.60 -23.70
N LYS A 40 -14.91 -5.35 -24.12
CA LYS A 40 -14.99 -6.16 -25.35
C LYS A 40 -16.08 -7.23 -25.24
N LEU A 41 -16.15 -7.89 -24.10
CA LEU A 41 -17.10 -8.95 -23.82
C LEU A 41 -18.55 -8.43 -23.91
N CYS A 42 -18.86 -7.33 -23.23
CA CYS A 42 -20.15 -6.63 -23.32
C CYS A 42 -20.49 -6.20 -24.75
N GLY A 43 -19.51 -5.93 -25.60
CA GLY A 43 -19.73 -5.58 -27.00
C GLY A 43 -20.36 -6.69 -27.86
N TYR A 44 -20.32 -7.96 -27.42
CA TYR A 44 -20.81 -9.09 -28.21
C TYR A 44 -22.31 -9.36 -28.09
N TRP A 45 -22.98 -8.87 -27.04
CA TRP A 45 -24.40 -9.12 -26.84
C TRP A 45 -25.11 -7.90 -26.24
N ARG A 46 -26.45 -7.89 -26.33
CA ARG A 46 -27.31 -6.82 -25.82
C ARG A 46 -28.51 -7.41 -25.10
N GLY A 47 -29.20 -6.58 -24.33
CA GLY A 47 -30.42 -6.93 -23.59
C GLY A 47 -30.18 -6.98 -22.08
N GLU A 48 -31.19 -7.39 -21.33
CA GLU A 48 -31.21 -7.33 -19.86
C GLU A 48 -30.01 -8.06 -19.21
N GLY A 49 -29.62 -9.22 -19.74
CA GLY A 49 -28.44 -9.94 -19.26
C GLY A 49 -27.11 -9.22 -19.50
N HIS A 50 -27.00 -8.41 -20.57
CA HIS A 50 -25.86 -7.51 -20.77
C HIS A 50 -25.83 -6.44 -19.67
N ASP A 51 -26.96 -5.79 -19.45
CA ASP A 51 -27.04 -4.63 -18.55
C ASP A 51 -26.75 -5.04 -17.10
N GLU A 52 -27.31 -6.16 -16.66
CA GLU A 52 -27.06 -6.70 -15.31
C GLU A 52 -25.61 -7.18 -15.13
N PHE A 53 -25.04 -7.88 -16.13
CA PHE A 53 -23.63 -8.25 -16.08
C PHE A 53 -22.73 -7.02 -16.02
N GLN A 54 -22.94 -6.04 -16.90
CA GLN A 54 -22.11 -4.85 -16.99
C GLN A 54 -22.18 -4.04 -15.69
N LYS A 55 -23.36 -3.89 -15.11
CA LYS A 55 -23.57 -3.23 -13.82
C LYS A 55 -22.81 -3.95 -12.70
N LYS A 56 -22.97 -5.26 -12.58
CA LYS A 56 -22.27 -6.05 -11.54
C LYS A 56 -20.77 -5.99 -11.74
N PHE A 57 -20.28 -6.18 -12.95
CA PHE A 57 -18.87 -6.12 -13.31
C PHE A 57 -18.24 -4.77 -12.96
N ASN A 58 -18.94 -3.67 -13.24
CA ASN A 58 -18.48 -2.33 -12.90
C ASN A 58 -18.41 -2.10 -11.39
N ASN A 59 -19.39 -2.63 -10.64
CA ASN A 59 -19.35 -2.59 -9.17
C ASN A 59 -18.17 -3.39 -8.61
N ASP A 60 -17.97 -4.63 -9.07
CA ASP A 60 -16.83 -5.46 -8.68
C ASP A 60 -15.49 -4.73 -8.96
N CYS A 61 -15.38 -4.09 -10.14
CA CYS A 61 -14.21 -3.27 -10.50
C CYS A 61 -14.03 -2.02 -9.62
N LYS A 62 -15.11 -1.49 -9.06
CA LYS A 62 -15.08 -0.32 -8.16
C LYS A 62 -14.61 -0.74 -6.77
N GLU A 63 -15.12 -1.86 -6.24
CA GLU A 63 -14.69 -2.40 -4.95
C GLU A 63 -13.19 -2.70 -4.93
N ILE A 64 -12.65 -3.30 -6.00
CA ILE A 64 -11.20 -3.54 -6.12
C ILE A 64 -10.42 -2.22 -6.15
N GLN A 65 -10.93 -1.20 -6.85
CA GLN A 65 -10.30 0.12 -6.90
C GLN A 65 -10.27 0.80 -5.51
N GLU A 66 -11.35 0.66 -4.75
CA GLU A 66 -11.45 1.16 -3.37
C GLU A 66 -10.46 0.41 -2.45
N PHE A 67 -10.40 -0.92 -2.54
CA PHE A 67 -9.42 -1.74 -1.84
C PHE A 67 -7.98 -1.29 -2.11
N ILE A 68 -7.60 -1.10 -3.39
CA ILE A 68 -6.26 -0.60 -3.77
C ILE A 68 -5.99 0.75 -3.10
N THR A 69 -7.00 1.62 -3.03
CA THR A 69 -6.89 2.96 -2.46
C THR A 69 -6.71 2.90 -0.94
N GLU A 70 -7.48 2.06 -0.24
CA GLU A 70 -7.37 1.90 1.21
C GLU A 70 -6.04 1.30 1.61
N VAL A 71 -5.59 0.22 0.96
CA VAL A 71 -4.29 -0.38 1.26
C VAL A 71 -3.14 0.57 0.94
N GLY A 72 -3.29 1.39 -0.10
CA GLY A 72 -2.35 2.46 -0.41
C GLY A 72 -2.23 3.53 0.68
N LYS A 73 -3.25 3.73 1.54
CA LYS A 73 -3.16 4.61 2.71
C LYS A 73 -2.26 4.01 3.78
N TYR A 74 -2.39 2.71 4.08
CA TYR A 74 -1.53 2.05 5.06
C TYR A 74 -0.04 2.14 4.71
N HIS A 75 0.30 2.10 3.42
CA HIS A 75 1.66 2.36 2.96
C HIS A 75 2.18 3.73 3.45
N LYS A 76 1.38 4.80 3.29
CA LYS A 76 1.73 6.15 3.74
C LYS A 76 1.85 6.23 5.26
N ASP A 77 0.94 5.59 5.98
CA ASP A 77 0.95 5.58 7.45
C ASP A 77 2.22 4.88 7.98
N ILE A 78 2.59 3.74 7.39
CA ILE A 78 3.82 3.02 7.76
C ILE A 78 5.07 3.84 7.43
N GLN A 79 5.09 4.54 6.28
CA GLN A 79 6.18 5.47 5.96
C GLN A 79 6.32 6.60 6.99
N ALA A 80 5.20 7.17 7.45
CA ALA A 80 5.20 8.20 8.49
C ALA A 80 5.75 7.64 9.82
N VAL A 81 5.34 6.42 10.20
CA VAL A 81 5.85 5.71 11.38
C VAL A 81 7.37 5.52 11.28
N ILE A 82 7.87 4.98 10.16
CA ILE A 82 9.31 4.78 9.92
C ILE A 82 10.07 6.10 10.10
N LYS A 83 9.61 7.19 9.46
CA LYS A 83 10.28 8.50 9.54
C LYS A 83 10.31 9.04 10.97
N ASN A 84 9.22 8.91 11.71
CA ASN A 84 9.14 9.36 13.09
C ASN A 84 10.07 8.56 14.01
N TYR A 85 10.17 7.24 13.82
CA TYR A 85 11.09 6.39 14.55
C TYR A 85 12.55 6.79 14.29
N GLU A 86 12.95 6.88 13.01
CA GLU A 86 14.34 7.24 12.65
C GLU A 86 14.74 8.63 13.15
N LYS A 87 13.81 9.58 13.17
CA LYS A 87 14.04 10.93 13.73
C LYS A 87 14.33 10.86 15.23
N ARG A 88 13.47 10.17 15.99
CA ARG A 88 13.62 10.03 17.45
C ARG A 88 14.86 9.25 17.84
N GLU A 89 15.23 8.24 17.06
CA GLU A 89 16.45 7.47 17.30
C GLU A 89 17.69 8.36 17.18
N LYS A 90 17.77 9.21 16.14
CA LYS A 90 18.84 10.19 15.99
C LYS A 90 18.93 11.15 17.18
N GLU A 91 17.79 11.72 17.59
CA GLU A 91 17.72 12.65 18.74
C GLU A 91 18.23 11.99 20.03
N ILE A 92 17.88 10.72 20.28
CA ILE A 92 18.35 9.98 21.47
C ILE A 92 19.86 9.71 21.40
N VAL A 93 20.36 9.33 20.22
CA VAL A 93 21.80 9.06 20.02
C VAL A 93 22.62 10.33 20.23
N GLU A 94 22.17 11.46 19.70
CA GLU A 94 22.80 12.77 19.89
C GLU A 94 22.85 13.15 21.38
N LEU A 95 21.72 13.06 22.09
CA LEU A 95 21.66 13.32 23.54
C LEU A 95 22.58 12.39 24.35
N ALA A 96 22.68 11.12 23.97
CA ALA A 96 23.56 10.16 24.63
C ALA A 96 25.05 10.47 24.38
N MET A 97 25.40 10.93 23.18
CA MET A 97 26.76 11.39 22.84
C MET A 97 27.13 12.63 23.66
N GLU A 98 26.25 13.63 23.73
CA GLU A 98 26.45 14.84 24.52
C GLU A 98 26.64 14.53 26.01
N ARG A 99 25.87 13.58 26.55
CA ARG A 99 25.98 13.16 27.96
C ARG A 99 27.28 12.41 28.26
N ASN A 100 27.78 11.60 27.33
CA ASN A 100 29.04 10.85 27.51
C ASN A 100 30.30 11.70 27.25
N ALA A 101 30.16 12.88 26.63
CA ALA A 101 31.26 13.81 26.39
C ALA A 101 31.54 14.77 27.57
N LYS A 102 30.67 14.78 28.59
CA LYS A 102 30.85 15.47 29.87
C LYS A 102 31.33 14.50 30.95
#